data_AF-A0A6N7I8X8-F1
#
_entry.id   AF-A0A6N7I8X8-F1
#
_cell.length_a   1.000
_cell.length_b   1.000
_cell.length_c   1.000
_cell.angle_alpha   90.00
_cell.angle_beta   90.00
_cell.angle_gamma   90.00
#
_symmetry.space_group_name_H-M   'P 1'
#
loop_
_entity.id
_entity.type
_entity.pdbx_description
1 polymer ?
#
loop_
_entity_poly.entity_id
_entity_poly.type
_entity_poly.pdbx_seq_one_letter_code
_entity_poly.pdbx_strand_id
1 'polypeptide(L)'
;MSTGLRRDLVDALTAHGWLRDERVVEAFRTVPREAFVPGVPLERVYADQALVTKRDEDGIPISSSSQPSIMAAMLQQLDTRPGHRVLEVGAGTGYNAALLGQLVGPEGVVVSVDIDDDLVLAARDHLADAGLADWVRFRTGDGWLGRPEDAPFDRIVATVGVWDLASAWLDQLTEGGVLVVPLWLRPGLQLSVAFHWRRTDLISSSVECCGFQRLRGPHAGPEAYVPVTASVLASMEGATDDTVKALRELLASEPTVMEAPPLVEGWAARLALDEDYPVQLADLTDPDPGSIMFGLYSRNGLAVVRGERLLGYGERDTVDRLARYLRYASPLRVGDLRIVARRTTNVEGPASAGPPERGWRLARPSCVLDVFEGPLPS
;
A
#
# COMPACT_ATOMS: atom_id res chain seq x y z
N MET A 1 27.80 10.21 -14.70
CA MET A 1 26.43 10.28 -15.24
C MET A 1 25.41 9.89 -14.18
N SER A 2 25.53 8.73 -13.53
CA SER A 2 24.62 8.29 -12.45
C SER A 2 24.44 9.30 -11.30
N THR A 3 25.52 9.86 -10.76
CA THR A 3 25.47 10.85 -9.66
C THR A 3 24.66 12.11 -10.02
N GLY A 4 24.64 12.50 -11.30
CA GLY A 4 23.83 13.63 -11.77
C GLY A 4 22.35 13.32 -11.70
N LEU A 5 21.93 12.20 -12.30
CA LEU A 5 20.53 11.74 -12.29
C LEU A 5 20.01 11.49 -10.86
N ARG A 6 20.84 10.95 -9.97
CA ARG A 6 20.49 10.79 -8.56
C ARG A 6 20.15 12.13 -7.90
N ARG A 7 21.06 13.10 -8.05
CA ARG A 7 20.85 14.44 -7.50
C ARG A 7 19.59 15.06 -8.10
N ASP A 8 19.39 14.96 -9.40
CA ASP A 8 18.24 15.55 -10.09
C ASP A 8 16.91 14.92 -9.61
N LEU A 9 16.86 13.60 -9.35
CA LEU A 9 15.72 12.95 -8.71
C LEU A 9 15.47 13.53 -7.30
N VAL A 10 16.50 13.59 -6.47
CA VAL A 10 16.37 14.09 -5.08
C VAL A 10 15.90 15.54 -5.06
N ASP A 11 16.45 16.38 -5.92
CA ASP A 11 16.08 17.78 -6.03
C ASP A 11 14.63 17.93 -6.51
N ALA A 12 14.20 17.11 -7.47
CA ALA A 12 12.81 17.07 -7.91
C ALA A 12 11.85 16.64 -6.79
N LEU A 13 12.16 15.55 -6.07
CA LEU A 13 11.34 15.07 -4.94
C LEU A 13 11.27 16.12 -3.82
N THR A 14 12.35 16.85 -3.57
CA THR A 14 12.39 17.94 -2.57
C THR A 14 11.53 19.12 -3.03
N ALA A 15 11.66 19.55 -4.29
CA ALA A 15 10.90 20.67 -4.83
C ALA A 15 9.37 20.42 -4.86
N HIS A 16 8.96 19.17 -5.06
CA HIS A 16 7.55 18.75 -5.02
C HIS A 16 7.05 18.45 -3.59
N GLY A 17 7.90 18.57 -2.57
CA GLY A 17 7.53 18.36 -1.16
C GLY A 17 7.44 16.90 -0.71
N TRP A 18 7.87 15.95 -1.53
CA TRP A 18 7.95 14.52 -1.17
C TRP A 18 9.06 14.26 -0.17
N LEU A 19 10.23 14.87 -0.37
CA LEU A 19 11.36 14.85 0.56
C LEU A 19 11.42 16.16 1.35
N ARG A 20 11.22 16.05 2.66
CA ARG A 20 11.14 17.16 3.64
C ARG A 20 12.14 16.98 4.78
N ASP A 21 12.44 15.75 5.17
CA ASP A 21 13.43 15.45 6.20
C ASP A 21 14.85 15.38 5.59
N GLU A 22 15.75 16.24 6.06
CA GLU A 22 17.13 16.33 5.59
C GLU A 22 17.90 15.00 5.71
N ARG A 23 17.58 14.17 6.71
CA ARG A 23 18.23 12.86 6.90
C ARG A 23 17.81 11.87 5.81
N VAL A 24 16.54 11.91 5.42
CA VAL A 24 16.01 11.09 4.33
C VAL A 24 16.55 11.59 2.99
N VAL A 25 16.62 12.92 2.79
CA VAL A 25 17.29 13.52 1.63
C VAL A 25 18.73 13.00 1.50
N GLU A 26 19.50 13.01 2.60
CA GLU A 26 20.89 12.56 2.56
C GLU A 26 21.01 11.05 2.32
N ALA A 27 20.11 10.24 2.87
CA ALA A 27 20.05 8.81 2.57
C ALA A 27 19.84 8.56 1.07
N PHE A 28 18.91 9.28 0.43
CA PHE A 28 18.69 9.16 -1.02
C PHE A 28 19.87 9.66 -1.86
N ARG A 29 20.62 10.67 -1.41
CA ARG A 29 21.85 11.13 -2.07
C ARG A 29 22.97 10.11 -1.96
N THR A 30 23.07 9.45 -0.82
CA THR A 30 24.14 8.49 -0.52
C THR A 30 23.92 7.13 -1.19
N VAL A 31 22.74 6.54 -1.04
CA VAL A 31 22.49 5.15 -1.47
C VAL A 31 22.31 5.06 -3.00
N PRO A 32 23.15 4.29 -3.70
CA PRO A 32 23.07 4.13 -5.15
C PRO A 32 21.92 3.23 -5.58
N ARG A 33 20.74 3.78 -5.90
CA ARG A 33 19.58 2.99 -6.36
C ARG A 33 19.91 2.05 -7.52
N GLU A 34 20.79 2.47 -8.42
CA GLU A 34 21.26 1.69 -9.58
C GLU A 34 21.97 0.39 -9.20
N ALA A 35 22.60 0.32 -8.02
CA ALA A 35 23.24 -0.90 -7.52
C ALA A 35 22.22 -1.97 -7.13
N PHE A 36 20.96 -1.59 -6.88
CA PHE A 36 19.89 -2.50 -6.43
C PHE A 36 18.94 -2.91 -7.58
N VAL A 37 19.15 -2.40 -8.78
CA VAL A 37 18.35 -2.75 -9.98
C VAL A 37 19.27 -2.90 -11.20
N PRO A 38 20.20 -3.88 -11.18
CA PRO A 38 21.16 -4.05 -12.26
C PRO A 38 20.48 -4.28 -13.61
N GLY A 39 21.05 -3.70 -14.67
CA GLY A 39 20.54 -3.83 -16.03
C GLY A 39 19.38 -2.89 -16.40
N VAL A 40 18.87 -2.09 -15.46
CA VAL A 40 17.87 -1.05 -15.76
C VAL A 40 18.57 0.23 -16.25
N PRO A 41 18.12 0.85 -17.36
CA PRO A 41 18.66 2.15 -17.81
C PRO A 41 18.58 3.22 -16.72
N LEU A 42 19.66 4.00 -16.53
CA LEU A 42 19.79 4.94 -15.42
C LEU A 42 18.66 5.98 -15.39
N GLU A 43 18.18 6.41 -16.56
CA GLU A 43 17.06 7.34 -16.68
C GLU A 43 15.77 6.76 -16.07
N ARG A 44 15.58 5.44 -16.18
CA ARG A 44 14.45 4.75 -15.53
C ARG A 44 14.70 4.51 -14.05
N VAL A 45 15.94 4.21 -13.65
CA VAL A 45 16.33 4.05 -12.24
C VAL A 45 16.04 5.33 -11.45
N TYR A 46 16.31 6.49 -12.05
CA TYR A 46 16.15 7.79 -11.41
C TYR A 46 14.89 8.54 -11.83
N ALA A 47 13.94 7.86 -12.47
CA ALA A 47 12.58 8.36 -12.62
C ALA A 47 11.77 8.04 -11.36
N ASP A 48 10.82 8.92 -11.02
CA ASP A 48 9.88 8.71 -9.92
C ASP A 48 8.78 7.70 -10.31
N GLN A 49 9.17 6.46 -10.55
CA GLN A 49 8.31 5.34 -10.90
C GLN A 49 8.76 4.06 -10.19
N ALA A 50 7.82 3.12 -10.00
CA ALA A 50 8.14 1.77 -9.57
C ALA A 50 8.81 0.97 -10.70
N LEU A 51 9.71 0.06 -10.35
CA LEU A 51 10.40 -0.82 -11.28
C LEU A 51 10.06 -2.27 -10.94
N VAL A 52 9.27 -2.94 -11.78
CA VAL A 52 8.98 -4.37 -11.60
C VAL A 52 10.27 -5.18 -11.76
N THR A 53 10.61 -5.98 -10.76
CA THR A 53 11.85 -6.77 -10.71
C THR A 53 11.62 -8.28 -10.75
N LYS A 54 10.43 -8.75 -10.39
CA LYS A 54 10.05 -10.16 -10.50
C LYS A 54 8.58 -10.31 -10.86
N ARG A 55 8.29 -11.30 -11.72
CA ARG A 55 6.94 -11.74 -12.08
C ARG A 55 6.81 -13.24 -11.77
N ASP A 56 5.61 -13.68 -11.47
CA ASP A 56 5.30 -15.11 -11.36
C ASP A 56 5.14 -15.76 -12.76
N GLU A 57 4.74 -17.04 -12.78
CA GLU A 57 4.56 -17.84 -13.99
C GLU A 57 3.46 -17.28 -14.91
N ASP A 58 2.45 -16.62 -14.35
CA ASP A 58 1.35 -15.99 -15.06
C ASP A 58 1.68 -14.55 -15.51
N GLY A 59 2.89 -14.07 -15.21
CA GLY A 59 3.36 -12.75 -15.59
C GLY A 59 2.89 -11.62 -14.66
N ILE A 60 2.26 -11.93 -13.52
CA ILE A 60 1.84 -10.95 -12.53
C ILE A 60 3.06 -10.41 -11.78
N PRO A 61 3.22 -9.09 -11.62
CA PRO A 61 4.30 -8.53 -10.81
C PRO A 61 4.23 -9.00 -9.35
N ILE A 62 5.27 -9.68 -8.86
CA ILE A 62 5.38 -10.15 -7.46
C ILE A 62 6.50 -9.49 -6.65
N SER A 63 7.42 -8.78 -7.31
CA SER A 63 8.39 -7.88 -6.65
C SER A 63 8.67 -6.65 -7.51
N SER A 64 8.98 -5.53 -6.85
CA SER A 64 9.36 -4.27 -7.48
C SER A 64 10.27 -3.46 -6.56
N SER A 65 11.09 -2.59 -7.15
CA SER A 65 11.60 -1.42 -6.42
C SER A 65 10.51 -0.35 -6.45
N SER A 66 9.94 -0.02 -5.30
CA SER A 66 8.86 0.97 -5.15
C SER A 66 9.23 2.34 -5.71
N GLN A 67 8.22 3.14 -6.02
CA GLN A 67 8.36 4.52 -6.46
C GLN A 67 9.11 5.37 -5.40
N PRO A 68 10.13 6.17 -5.78
CA PRO A 68 10.89 7.03 -4.86
C PRO A 68 10.05 7.94 -3.96
N SER A 69 9.02 8.61 -4.50
CA SER A 69 8.14 9.48 -3.71
C SER A 69 7.36 8.70 -2.63
N ILE A 70 6.89 7.50 -2.94
CA ILE A 70 6.24 6.61 -1.96
C ILE A 70 7.25 6.15 -0.89
N MET A 71 8.47 5.76 -1.29
CA MET A 71 9.53 5.41 -0.33
C MET A 71 9.87 6.58 0.60
N ALA A 72 9.99 7.79 0.04
CA ALA A 72 10.25 9.01 0.81
C ALA A 72 9.13 9.30 1.82
N ALA A 73 7.86 9.20 1.41
CA ALA A 73 6.72 9.34 2.31
C ALA A 73 6.79 8.34 3.47
N MET A 74 6.99 7.06 3.19
CA MET A 74 7.01 6.00 4.19
C MET A 74 8.22 6.07 5.14
N LEU A 75 9.40 6.41 4.64
CA LEU A 75 10.59 6.60 5.48
C LEU A 75 10.42 7.77 6.45
N GLN A 76 9.75 8.85 6.03
CA GLN A 76 9.43 9.99 6.89
C GLN A 76 8.31 9.66 7.89
N GLN A 77 7.30 8.90 7.47
CA GLN A 77 6.26 8.35 8.35
C GLN A 77 6.85 7.46 9.45
N LEU A 78 7.88 6.67 9.11
CA LEU A 78 8.53 5.75 10.05
C LEU A 78 9.37 6.50 11.09
N ASP A 79 9.89 7.68 10.76
CA ASP A 79 10.76 8.48 11.61
C ASP A 79 11.89 7.65 12.27
N THR A 80 12.66 6.96 11.43
CA THR A 80 13.84 6.20 11.84
C THR A 80 14.92 7.15 12.35
N ARG A 81 15.57 6.81 13.47
CA ARG A 81 16.63 7.61 14.11
C ARG A 81 17.91 6.77 14.23
N PRO A 82 19.08 7.42 14.36
CA PRO A 82 20.32 6.71 14.68
C PRO A 82 20.15 5.82 15.91
N GLY A 83 20.71 4.60 15.85
CA GLY A 83 20.62 3.61 16.94
C GLY A 83 19.34 2.75 16.94
N HIS A 84 18.32 3.09 16.15
CA HIS A 84 17.09 2.29 16.12
C HIS A 84 17.32 0.89 15.55
N ARG A 85 16.56 -0.06 16.08
CA ARG A 85 16.35 -1.40 15.52
C ARG A 85 15.12 -1.37 14.65
N VAL A 86 15.28 -1.64 13.36
CA VAL A 86 14.19 -1.58 12.37
C VAL A 86 13.92 -2.96 11.79
N LEU A 87 12.65 -3.36 11.74
CA LEU A 87 12.19 -4.48 10.92
C LEU A 87 11.58 -3.94 9.63
N GLU A 88 12.03 -4.45 8.49
CA GLU A 88 11.37 -4.30 7.19
C GLU A 88 10.75 -5.64 6.77
N VAL A 89 9.50 -5.60 6.33
CA VAL A 89 8.77 -6.74 5.75
C VAL A 89 8.61 -6.50 4.25
N GLY A 90 9.36 -7.27 3.44
CA GLY A 90 9.46 -7.15 1.99
C GLY A 90 10.82 -6.60 1.55
N ALA A 91 11.88 -7.40 1.65
CA ALA A 91 13.23 -6.97 1.27
C ALA A 91 13.32 -6.54 -0.20
N GLY A 92 12.64 -7.27 -1.11
CA GLY A 92 12.62 -6.99 -2.54
C GLY A 92 14.04 -6.85 -3.10
N THR A 93 14.37 -5.65 -3.58
CA THR A 93 15.72 -5.39 -4.12
C THR A 93 16.80 -5.12 -3.08
N GLY A 94 16.41 -4.82 -1.84
CA GLY A 94 17.29 -4.35 -0.76
C GLY A 94 17.52 -2.84 -0.71
N TYR A 95 16.97 -2.05 -1.65
CA TYR A 95 17.22 -0.61 -1.70
C TYR A 95 16.65 0.15 -0.49
N ASN A 96 15.40 -0.15 -0.11
CA ASN A 96 14.79 0.51 1.05
C ASN A 96 15.47 0.10 2.37
N ALA A 97 15.88 -1.17 2.51
CA ALA A 97 16.75 -1.63 3.59
C ALA A 97 18.07 -0.84 3.68
N ALA A 98 18.69 -0.52 2.54
CA ALA A 98 19.91 0.28 2.50
C ALA A 98 19.68 1.75 2.89
N LEU A 99 18.55 2.35 2.48
CA LEU A 99 18.13 3.68 2.94
C LEU A 99 17.91 3.70 4.46
N LEU A 100 17.18 2.71 4.99
CA LEU A 100 17.01 2.54 6.43
C LEU A 100 18.36 2.36 7.14
N GLY A 101 19.29 1.62 6.51
CA GLY A 101 20.66 1.49 6.95
C GLY A 101 21.30 2.86 7.17
N GLN A 102 21.29 3.74 6.17
CA GLN A 102 21.84 5.09 6.32
C GLN A 102 21.21 5.87 7.48
N LEU A 103 19.91 5.68 7.73
CA LEU A 103 19.19 6.39 8.79
C LEU A 103 19.50 5.87 10.20
N VAL A 104 19.67 4.55 10.38
CA VAL A 104 19.98 3.96 11.70
C VAL A 104 21.46 4.11 12.07
N GLY A 105 22.35 4.14 11.07
CA GLY A 105 23.78 4.26 11.28
C GLY A 105 24.40 3.09 12.08
N PRO A 106 25.67 3.24 12.51
CA PRO A 106 26.48 2.13 13.04
C PRO A 106 26.02 1.59 14.40
N GLU A 107 25.23 2.36 15.14
CA GLU A 107 24.69 1.93 16.45
C GLU A 107 23.34 1.21 16.33
N GLY A 108 22.72 1.24 15.14
CA GLY A 108 21.43 0.62 14.89
C GLY A 108 21.55 -0.67 14.08
N VAL A 109 20.40 -1.21 13.68
CA VAL A 109 20.34 -2.39 12.81
C VAL A 109 19.02 -2.39 12.04
N VAL A 110 19.10 -2.78 10.77
CA VAL A 110 17.94 -3.10 9.94
C VAL A 110 17.90 -4.61 9.75
N VAL A 111 16.76 -5.22 10.05
CA VAL A 111 16.46 -6.61 9.71
C VAL A 111 15.38 -6.57 8.64
N SER A 112 15.69 -7.09 7.45
CA SER A 112 14.77 -7.07 6.32
C SER A 112 14.40 -8.51 5.94
N VAL A 113 13.12 -8.82 5.95
CA VAL A 113 12.58 -10.17 5.73
C VAL A 113 11.89 -10.24 4.37
N ASP A 114 12.13 -11.31 3.63
CA ASP A 114 11.36 -11.64 2.43
C ASP A 114 11.04 -13.13 2.38
N ILE A 115 9.92 -13.49 1.74
CA ILE A 115 9.48 -14.89 1.63
C ILE A 115 10.29 -15.65 0.57
N ASP A 116 10.84 -14.94 -0.41
CA ASP A 116 11.58 -15.50 -1.52
C ASP A 116 13.09 -15.50 -1.24
N ASP A 117 13.70 -16.68 -1.19
CA ASP A 117 15.14 -16.83 -0.90
C ASP A 117 16.03 -16.18 -1.97
N ASP A 118 15.62 -16.24 -3.24
CA ASP A 118 16.35 -15.61 -4.34
C ASP A 118 16.39 -14.08 -4.23
N LEU A 119 15.30 -13.46 -3.75
CA LEU A 119 15.28 -12.01 -3.49
C LEU A 119 16.19 -11.63 -2.33
N VAL A 120 16.19 -12.44 -1.25
CA VAL A 120 17.07 -12.25 -0.09
C VAL A 120 18.55 -12.33 -0.49
N LEU A 121 18.91 -13.31 -1.33
CA LEU A 121 20.27 -13.47 -1.83
C LEU A 121 20.68 -12.28 -2.70
N ALA A 122 19.85 -11.89 -3.67
CA ALA A 122 20.12 -10.76 -4.54
C ALA A 122 20.26 -9.44 -3.76
N ALA A 123 19.39 -9.19 -2.78
CA ALA A 123 19.46 -8.01 -1.93
C ALA A 123 20.76 -7.93 -1.10
N ARG A 124 21.27 -9.07 -0.63
CA ARG A 124 22.59 -9.15 0.04
C ARG A 124 23.72 -8.78 -0.91
N ASP A 125 23.69 -9.33 -2.12
CA ASP A 125 24.73 -9.08 -3.12
C ASP A 125 24.73 -7.60 -3.54
N HIS A 126 23.57 -7.01 -3.81
CA HIS A 126 23.44 -5.58 -4.12
C HIS A 126 24.00 -4.69 -3.00
N LEU A 127 23.72 -5.03 -1.74
CA LEU A 127 24.19 -4.26 -0.59
C LEU A 127 25.71 -4.37 -0.41
N ALA A 128 26.28 -5.56 -0.63
CA ALA A 128 27.71 -5.80 -0.59
C ALA A 128 28.43 -5.02 -1.71
N ASP A 129 27.90 -5.07 -2.93
CA ASP A 129 28.42 -4.33 -4.08
C ASP A 129 28.34 -2.80 -3.90
N ALA A 130 27.32 -2.32 -3.18
CA ALA A 130 27.20 -0.91 -2.82
C ALA A 130 28.14 -0.48 -1.67
N GLY A 131 28.78 -1.42 -0.97
CA GLY A 131 29.64 -1.14 0.18
C GLY A 131 28.88 -0.65 1.42
N LEU A 132 27.62 -1.07 1.60
CA LEU A 132 26.70 -0.57 2.64
C LEU A 132 26.28 -1.65 3.66
N ALA A 133 27.09 -2.69 3.83
CA ALA A 133 26.67 -3.96 4.44
C ALA A 133 26.59 -4.00 5.98
N ASP A 134 27.22 -3.06 6.69
CA ASP A 134 27.63 -3.30 8.09
C ASP A 134 26.49 -3.45 9.11
N TRP A 135 25.31 -2.87 8.86
CA TRP A 135 24.19 -2.87 9.81
C TRP A 135 22.82 -3.22 9.18
N VAL A 136 22.81 -3.88 8.02
CA VAL A 136 21.59 -4.39 7.39
C VAL A 136 21.68 -5.92 7.25
N ARG A 137 20.62 -6.61 7.67
CA ARG A 137 20.56 -8.07 7.74
C ARG A 137 19.34 -8.57 7.00
N PHE A 138 19.56 -9.26 5.88
CA PHE A 138 18.47 -9.90 5.16
C PHE A 138 18.17 -11.30 5.70
N ARG A 139 16.89 -11.69 5.75
CA ARG A 139 16.40 -12.99 6.24
C ARG A 139 15.31 -13.52 5.34
N THR A 140 15.35 -14.82 5.05
CA THR A 140 14.27 -15.53 4.36
C THR A 140 13.23 -15.96 5.40
N GLY A 141 11.95 -15.65 5.17
CA GLY A 141 10.85 -16.03 6.06
C GLY A 141 9.53 -15.33 5.75
N ASP A 142 8.45 -15.81 6.37
CA ASP A 142 7.15 -15.14 6.30
C ASP A 142 7.18 -13.86 7.16
N GLY A 143 7.22 -12.71 6.49
CA GLY A 143 7.25 -11.41 7.15
C GLY A 143 6.02 -11.10 8.00
N TRP A 144 4.89 -11.79 7.81
CA TRP A 144 3.74 -11.70 8.72
C TRP A 144 4.09 -12.10 10.16
N LEU A 145 5.02 -13.04 10.32
CA LEU A 145 5.49 -13.52 11.63
C LEU A 145 6.53 -12.58 12.26
N GLY A 146 6.94 -11.54 11.54
CA GLY A 146 8.05 -10.68 11.91
C GLY A 146 9.36 -11.45 12.03
N ARG A 147 10.16 -11.12 13.05
CA ARG A 147 11.41 -11.81 13.37
C ARG A 147 11.67 -11.81 14.89
N PRO A 148 11.03 -12.73 15.65
CA PRO A 148 11.11 -12.77 17.11
C PRO A 148 12.55 -12.83 17.68
N GLU A 149 13.46 -13.49 16.97
CA GLU A 149 14.85 -13.68 17.40
C GLU A 149 15.70 -12.41 17.28
N ASP A 150 15.24 -11.46 16.48
CA ASP A 150 15.88 -10.15 16.32
C ASP A 150 15.06 -9.03 17.00
N ALA A 151 13.90 -9.34 17.59
CA ALA A 151 13.09 -8.41 18.37
C ALA A 151 13.78 -8.02 19.70
N PRO A 152 13.39 -6.90 20.35
CA PRO A 152 12.35 -5.96 19.91
C PRO A 152 12.86 -4.95 18.87
N PHE A 153 11.90 -4.29 18.20
CA PHE A 153 12.12 -3.27 17.18
C PHE A 153 11.53 -1.93 17.60
N ASP A 154 12.29 -0.84 17.37
CA ASP A 154 11.80 0.52 17.55
C ASP A 154 10.86 0.95 16.43
N ARG A 155 11.06 0.36 15.25
CA ARG A 155 10.37 0.68 14.01
C ARG A 155 10.07 -0.59 13.25
N ILE A 156 8.86 -0.71 12.73
CA ILE A 156 8.48 -1.77 11.81
C ILE A 156 7.86 -1.11 10.59
N VAL A 157 8.31 -1.51 9.41
CA VAL A 157 7.74 -1.06 8.14
C VAL A 157 7.44 -2.27 7.26
N ALA A 158 6.23 -2.34 6.71
CA ALA A 158 5.94 -3.25 5.61
C ALA A 158 6.08 -2.50 4.29
N THR A 159 6.83 -3.03 3.35
CA THR A 159 6.96 -2.55 1.96
C THR A 159 6.11 -3.40 1.02
N VAL A 160 5.03 -3.96 1.57
CA VAL A 160 4.03 -4.78 0.90
C VAL A 160 2.64 -4.39 1.40
N GLY A 161 1.63 -4.53 0.54
CA GLY A 161 0.23 -4.30 0.84
C GLY A 161 -0.33 -5.36 1.80
N VAL A 162 -0.91 -4.92 2.91
CA VAL A 162 -1.46 -5.80 3.95
C VAL A 162 -2.95 -5.55 4.14
N TRP A 163 -3.74 -6.62 4.27
CA TRP A 163 -5.19 -6.52 4.50
C TRP A 163 -5.57 -6.45 5.98
N ASP A 164 -4.71 -7.00 6.83
CA ASP A 164 -4.86 -7.10 8.27
C ASP A 164 -3.52 -6.77 8.94
N LEU A 165 -3.51 -6.55 10.26
CA LEU A 165 -2.33 -6.17 11.03
C LEU A 165 -1.84 -7.37 11.85
N ALA A 166 -0.62 -7.83 11.58
CA ALA A 166 -0.10 -9.00 12.27
C ALA A 166 0.16 -8.71 13.76
N SER A 167 -0.44 -9.51 14.64
CA SER A 167 -0.17 -9.45 16.09
C SER A 167 1.31 -9.55 16.41
N ALA A 168 2.06 -10.34 15.61
CA ALA A 168 3.50 -10.52 15.76
C ALA A 168 4.28 -9.20 15.64
N TRP A 169 3.88 -8.29 14.75
CA TRP A 169 4.55 -6.98 14.63
C TRP A 169 4.35 -6.16 15.91
N LEU A 170 3.12 -6.14 16.43
CA LEU A 170 2.81 -5.39 17.62
C LEU A 170 3.49 -6.02 18.86
N ASP A 171 3.63 -7.35 18.92
CA ASP A 171 4.33 -8.06 20.01
C ASP A 171 5.85 -7.84 19.99
N GLN A 172 6.40 -7.52 18.82
CA GLN A 172 7.83 -7.28 18.62
C GLN A 172 8.20 -5.79 18.63
N LEU A 173 7.21 -4.90 18.71
CA LEU A 173 7.41 -3.46 18.76
C LEU A 173 7.75 -3.01 20.19
N THR A 174 8.73 -2.12 20.35
CA THR A 174 9.00 -1.49 21.65
C THR A 174 7.86 -0.57 22.08
N GLU A 175 7.80 -0.26 23.37
CA GLU A 175 6.92 0.81 23.85
C GLU A 175 7.29 2.14 23.15
N GLY A 176 6.28 2.81 22.58
CA GLY A 176 6.49 4.03 21.81
C GLY A 176 7.03 3.80 20.39
N GLY A 177 7.20 2.56 19.95
CA GLY A 177 7.59 2.24 18.59
C GLY A 177 6.55 2.67 17.55
N VAL A 178 6.99 2.69 16.28
CA VAL A 178 6.17 3.11 15.13
C VAL A 178 6.04 1.94 14.15
N LEU A 179 4.80 1.69 13.72
CA LEU A 179 4.48 0.75 12.66
C LEU A 179 4.02 1.52 11.42
N VAL A 180 4.65 1.31 10.26
CA VAL A 180 4.20 1.88 8.98
C VAL A 180 3.80 0.76 8.04
N VAL A 181 2.57 0.78 7.54
CA VAL A 181 2.05 -0.27 6.66
C VAL A 181 1.21 0.31 5.52
N PRO A 182 1.39 -0.18 4.27
CA PRO A 182 0.42 -0.03 3.19
C PRO A 182 -0.82 -0.87 3.50
N LEU A 183 -1.81 -0.25 4.14
CA LEU A 183 -3.03 -0.91 4.62
C LEU A 183 -4.12 -0.87 3.55
N TRP A 184 -4.58 -2.04 3.14
CA TRP A 184 -5.73 -2.21 2.25
C TRP A 184 -7.03 -2.13 3.06
N LEU A 185 -7.73 -0.99 2.94
CA LEU A 185 -8.97 -0.74 3.65
C LEU A 185 -10.16 -1.34 2.91
N ARG A 186 -10.30 -1.00 1.63
CA ARG A 186 -11.44 -1.37 0.78
C ARG A 186 -10.96 -1.54 -0.67
N PRO A 187 -11.71 -2.19 -1.57
CA PRO A 187 -11.34 -2.34 -2.97
C PRO A 187 -10.83 -1.05 -3.61
N GLY A 188 -9.62 -1.08 -4.16
CA GLY A 188 -8.96 0.09 -4.74
C GLY A 188 -8.52 1.19 -3.76
N LEU A 189 -8.66 1.00 -2.46
CA LEU A 189 -8.21 1.93 -1.42
C LEU A 189 -7.12 1.29 -0.55
N GLN A 190 -5.88 1.60 -0.89
CA GLN A 190 -4.71 1.29 -0.08
C GLN A 190 -4.04 2.59 0.37
N LEU A 191 -3.74 2.67 1.67
CA LEU A 191 -3.16 3.86 2.28
C LEU A 191 -1.91 3.47 3.07
N SER A 192 -0.85 4.28 3.01
CA SER A 192 0.28 4.13 3.91
C SER A 192 -0.07 4.77 5.24
N VAL A 193 -0.14 3.95 6.29
CA VAL A 193 -0.56 4.39 7.62
C VAL A 193 0.58 4.20 8.61
N ALA A 194 0.97 5.29 9.27
CA ALA A 194 1.88 5.28 10.41
C ALA A 194 1.07 5.17 11.69
N PHE A 195 1.34 4.17 12.52
CA PHE A 195 0.69 3.95 13.81
C PHE A 195 1.69 4.10 14.95
N HIS A 196 1.25 4.74 16.03
CA HIS A 196 1.89 4.61 17.34
C HIS A 196 1.10 3.64 18.20
N TRP A 197 1.82 2.81 18.94
CA TRP A 197 1.21 2.01 19.99
C TRP A 197 0.91 2.87 21.23
N ARG A 198 -0.37 2.85 21.65
CA ARG A 198 -0.88 3.59 22.81
C ARG A 198 -1.69 2.65 23.69
N ARG A 199 -1.09 2.16 24.78
CA ARG A 199 -1.70 1.23 25.75
C ARG A 199 -2.13 -0.09 25.09
N THR A 200 -3.34 -0.14 24.53
CA THR A 200 -3.95 -1.32 23.91
C THR A 200 -4.16 -1.18 22.41
N ASP A 201 -4.06 0.05 21.88
CA ASP A 201 -4.54 0.38 20.54
C ASP A 201 -3.40 0.95 19.69
N LEU A 202 -3.46 0.71 18.39
CA LEU A 202 -2.66 1.42 17.41
C LEU A 202 -3.43 2.64 16.92
N ILE A 203 -2.85 3.83 17.08
CA ILE A 203 -3.47 5.09 16.66
C ILE A 203 -2.63 5.69 15.54
N SER A 204 -3.27 5.99 14.41
CA SER A 204 -2.58 6.58 13.26
C SER A 204 -2.05 7.98 13.59
N SER A 205 -0.78 8.26 13.27
CA SER A 205 -0.20 9.61 13.26
C SER A 205 -0.13 10.22 11.86
N SER A 206 -0.10 9.41 10.81
CA SER A 206 -0.09 9.86 9.42
C SER A 206 -0.81 8.84 8.52
N VAL A 207 -1.49 9.35 7.49
CA VAL A 207 -2.20 8.58 6.46
C VAL A 207 -1.90 9.22 5.10
N GLU A 208 -1.34 8.46 4.17
CA GLU A 208 -0.98 8.94 2.83
C GLU A 208 -1.43 7.94 1.75
N CYS A 209 -1.68 8.41 0.53
CA CYS A 209 -1.99 7.51 -0.60
C CYS A 209 -0.77 6.64 -0.94
N CYS A 210 -0.99 5.38 -1.29
CA CYS A 210 0.07 4.51 -1.81
C CYS A 210 -0.49 3.37 -2.66
N GLY A 211 0.40 2.65 -3.34
CA GLY A 211 0.08 1.42 -4.06
C GLY A 211 1.25 0.44 -3.98
N PHE A 212 0.97 -0.77 -3.49
CA PHE A 212 1.94 -1.82 -3.24
C PHE A 212 1.42 -3.17 -3.69
N GLN A 213 2.36 -4.02 -4.12
CA GLN A 213 2.13 -5.45 -4.29
C GLN A 213 1.73 -6.06 -2.95
N ARG A 214 0.83 -7.04 -2.99
CA ARG A 214 0.29 -7.68 -1.80
C ARG A 214 1.34 -8.53 -1.09
N LEU A 215 1.24 -8.59 0.24
CA LEU A 215 1.91 -9.61 1.05
C LEU A 215 1.57 -11.01 0.50
N ARG A 216 2.57 -11.88 0.38
CA ARG A 216 2.38 -13.28 -0.01
C ARG A 216 2.52 -14.21 1.20
N GLY A 217 1.98 -15.41 1.06
CA GLY A 217 2.00 -16.43 2.11
C GLY A 217 0.63 -16.67 2.76
N PRO A 218 0.57 -17.51 3.80
CA PRO A 218 -0.69 -17.96 4.41
C PRO A 218 -1.57 -16.84 4.98
N HIS A 219 -0.98 -15.68 5.23
CA HIS A 219 -1.62 -14.54 5.91
C HIS A 219 -1.88 -13.35 4.98
N ALA A 220 -1.77 -13.54 3.67
CA ALA A 220 -1.95 -12.48 2.67
C ALA A 220 -3.34 -11.81 2.71
N GLY A 221 -4.33 -12.41 3.36
CA GLY A 221 -5.74 -11.95 3.39
C GLY A 221 -6.60 -12.55 2.25
N PRO A 222 -7.74 -11.93 1.90
CA PRO A 222 -8.48 -12.27 0.68
C PRO A 222 -7.77 -11.75 -0.57
N GLU A 223 -8.10 -12.32 -1.73
CA GLU A 223 -7.54 -11.88 -3.00
C GLU A 223 -7.90 -10.41 -3.26
N ALA A 224 -6.88 -9.60 -3.58
CA ALA A 224 -7.04 -8.17 -3.78
C ALA A 224 -7.40 -7.85 -5.24
N TYR A 225 -6.97 -8.70 -6.18
CA TYR A 225 -7.21 -8.55 -7.61
C TYR A 225 -7.56 -9.88 -8.26
N VAL A 226 -8.73 -9.93 -8.89
CA VAL A 226 -9.25 -11.14 -9.54
C VAL A 226 -9.26 -10.93 -11.05
N PRO A 227 -8.65 -11.82 -11.85
CA PRO A 227 -8.73 -11.75 -13.31
C PRO A 227 -10.16 -11.95 -13.79
N VAL A 228 -10.71 -10.94 -14.46
CA VAL A 228 -12.06 -11.00 -15.05
C VAL A 228 -11.98 -11.37 -16.52
N THR A 229 -11.08 -10.72 -17.26
CA THR A 229 -10.77 -11.01 -18.66
C THR A 229 -9.26 -11.22 -18.83
N ALA A 230 -8.79 -11.46 -20.05
CA ALA A 230 -7.35 -11.55 -20.33
C ALA A 230 -6.57 -10.25 -20.03
N SER A 231 -7.26 -9.10 -20.01
CA SER A 231 -6.64 -7.79 -19.76
C SER A 231 -7.20 -7.06 -18.53
N VAL A 232 -8.35 -7.46 -17.99
CA VAL A 232 -9.00 -6.72 -16.89
C VAL A 232 -8.87 -7.48 -15.58
N LEU A 233 -8.28 -6.82 -14.59
CA LEU A 233 -8.29 -7.23 -13.19
C LEU A 233 -9.35 -6.42 -12.42
N ALA A 234 -10.07 -7.08 -11.52
CA ALA A 234 -11.01 -6.44 -10.60
C ALA A 234 -10.55 -6.56 -9.15
N SER A 235 -10.54 -5.46 -8.41
CA SER A 235 -10.52 -5.47 -6.95
C SER A 235 -11.94 -5.36 -6.44
N MET A 236 -12.36 -6.32 -5.62
CA MET A 236 -13.65 -6.34 -4.94
C MET A 236 -13.62 -7.24 -3.70
N GLU A 237 -14.45 -6.93 -2.71
CA GLU A 237 -14.59 -7.75 -1.52
C GLU A 237 -15.51 -8.95 -1.79
N GLY A 238 -15.12 -10.13 -1.31
CA GLY A 238 -15.96 -11.33 -1.39
C GLY A 238 -16.16 -11.88 -2.80
N ALA A 239 -15.21 -11.67 -3.72
CA ALA A 239 -15.25 -12.27 -5.05
C ALA A 239 -15.41 -13.80 -4.99
N THR A 240 -16.35 -14.32 -5.77
CA THR A 240 -16.57 -15.74 -6.02
C THR A 240 -16.50 -16.01 -7.53
N ASP A 241 -16.40 -17.28 -7.93
CA ASP A 241 -16.44 -17.66 -9.34
C ASP A 241 -17.70 -17.14 -10.05
N ASP A 242 -18.84 -17.11 -9.34
CA ASP A 242 -20.10 -16.57 -9.84
C ASP A 242 -20.05 -15.05 -10.06
N THR A 243 -19.46 -14.29 -9.13
CA THR A 243 -19.32 -12.83 -9.31
C THR A 243 -18.35 -12.50 -10.43
N VAL A 244 -17.26 -13.26 -10.57
CA VAL A 244 -16.29 -13.09 -11.65
C VAL A 244 -16.93 -13.41 -13.00
N LYS A 245 -17.73 -14.47 -13.07
CA LYS A 245 -18.51 -14.81 -14.27
C LYS A 245 -19.50 -13.71 -14.62
N ALA A 246 -20.27 -13.20 -13.66
CA ALA A 246 -21.21 -12.12 -13.88
C ALA A 246 -20.52 -10.84 -14.36
N LEU A 247 -19.40 -10.44 -13.74
CA LEU A 247 -18.58 -9.32 -14.21
C LEU A 247 -18.08 -9.51 -15.65
N ARG A 248 -17.63 -10.72 -15.99
CA ARG A 248 -17.18 -11.04 -17.35
C ARG A 248 -18.32 -10.91 -18.37
N GLU A 249 -19.51 -11.38 -18.03
CA GLU A 249 -20.70 -11.25 -18.87
C GLU A 249 -21.12 -9.78 -19.05
N LEU A 250 -21.07 -8.98 -17.98
CA LEU A 250 -21.32 -7.53 -18.04
C LEU A 250 -20.30 -6.82 -18.93
N LEU A 251 -19.01 -7.06 -18.74
CA LEU A 251 -17.94 -6.44 -19.52
C LEU A 251 -17.89 -6.91 -20.99
N ALA A 252 -18.53 -8.02 -21.34
CA ALA A 252 -18.68 -8.47 -22.72
C ALA A 252 -19.75 -7.67 -23.49
N SER A 253 -20.61 -6.92 -22.80
CA SER A 253 -21.62 -6.07 -23.42
C SER A 253 -21.07 -4.68 -23.75
N GLU A 254 -21.67 -4.01 -24.74
CA GLU A 254 -21.33 -2.62 -25.06
C GLU A 254 -21.80 -1.70 -23.93
N PRO A 255 -20.91 -0.86 -23.35
CA PRO A 255 -21.30 0.02 -22.26
C PRO A 255 -22.23 1.13 -22.75
N THR A 256 -23.19 1.48 -21.91
CA THR A 256 -23.79 2.81 -21.97
C THR A 256 -22.75 3.83 -21.51
N VAL A 257 -22.51 4.85 -22.33
CA VAL A 257 -21.54 5.91 -22.01
C VAL A 257 -22.28 7.19 -21.67
N MET A 258 -21.93 7.78 -20.54
CA MET A 258 -22.48 9.05 -20.06
C MET A 258 -21.33 9.96 -19.61
N GLU A 259 -21.59 11.27 -19.57
CA GLU A 259 -20.70 12.21 -18.90
C GLU A 259 -20.77 11.98 -17.39
N ALA A 260 -19.61 11.83 -16.73
CA ALA A 260 -19.58 11.72 -15.28
C ALA A 260 -19.96 13.06 -14.64
N PRO A 261 -20.71 13.07 -13.53
CA PRO A 261 -20.84 14.27 -12.71
C PRO A 261 -19.47 14.81 -12.30
N PRO A 262 -19.33 16.12 -12.00
CA PRO A 262 -18.07 16.69 -11.53
C PRO A 262 -17.52 15.91 -10.33
N LEU A 263 -16.29 15.40 -10.48
CA LEU A 263 -15.65 14.57 -9.46
C LEU A 263 -14.99 15.47 -8.40
N VAL A 264 -15.36 15.27 -7.14
CA VAL A 264 -14.74 15.98 -6.01
C VAL A 264 -13.43 15.32 -5.59
N GLU A 265 -12.57 16.05 -4.87
CA GLU A 265 -11.33 15.49 -4.34
C GLU A 265 -11.59 14.24 -3.48
N GLY A 266 -10.85 13.16 -3.76
CA GLY A 266 -10.93 11.90 -3.02
C GLY A 266 -12.24 11.13 -3.16
N TRP A 267 -13.08 11.44 -4.16
CA TRP A 267 -14.35 10.76 -4.40
C TRP A 267 -14.24 9.23 -4.46
N ALA A 268 -13.17 8.68 -5.03
CA ALA A 268 -12.98 7.23 -5.16
C ALA A 268 -12.69 6.56 -3.82
N ALA A 269 -11.89 7.19 -2.96
CA ALA A 269 -11.65 6.71 -1.60
C ALA A 269 -12.93 6.78 -0.76
N ARG A 270 -13.71 7.86 -0.93
CA ARG A 270 -15.01 8.07 -0.28
C ARG A 270 -16.00 6.99 -0.71
N LEU A 271 -16.12 6.73 -2.01
CA LEU A 271 -16.95 5.66 -2.57
C LEU A 271 -16.55 4.29 -2.01
N ALA A 272 -15.24 3.99 -1.98
CA ALA A 272 -14.74 2.73 -1.48
C ALA A 272 -15.08 2.51 0.00
N LEU A 273 -15.13 3.57 0.82
CA LEU A 273 -15.49 3.49 2.23
C LEU A 273 -17.02 3.44 2.45
N ASP A 274 -17.79 4.27 1.75
CA ASP A 274 -19.24 4.42 1.97
C ASP A 274 -20.07 3.27 1.42
N GLU A 275 -19.62 2.63 0.34
CA GLU A 275 -20.43 1.66 -0.39
C GLU A 275 -20.13 0.21 0.03
N ASP A 276 -21.15 -0.65 -0.06
CA ASP A 276 -21.03 -2.08 0.30
C ASP A 276 -20.28 -2.88 -0.77
N TYR A 277 -20.47 -2.53 -2.05
CA TYR A 277 -19.91 -3.25 -3.21
C TYR A 277 -19.11 -2.32 -4.14
N PRO A 278 -18.09 -1.61 -3.63
CA PRO A 278 -17.20 -0.85 -4.48
C PRO A 278 -16.37 -1.82 -5.33
N VAL A 279 -16.05 -1.40 -6.54
CA VAL A 279 -15.17 -2.14 -7.44
C VAL A 279 -14.13 -1.20 -8.02
N GLN A 280 -12.90 -1.69 -8.10
CA GLN A 280 -11.85 -1.08 -8.91
C GLN A 280 -11.53 -2.03 -10.06
N LEU A 281 -11.45 -1.50 -11.29
CA LEU A 281 -11.01 -2.26 -12.46
C LEU A 281 -9.71 -1.66 -12.99
N ALA A 282 -8.75 -2.52 -13.34
CA ALA A 282 -7.52 -2.13 -14.00
C ALA A 282 -7.42 -2.86 -15.34
N ASP A 283 -7.25 -2.11 -16.43
CA ASP A 283 -6.97 -2.66 -17.76
C ASP A 283 -5.45 -2.70 -17.98
N LEU A 284 -4.90 -3.92 -17.98
CA LEU A 284 -3.47 -4.18 -18.13
C LEU A 284 -2.92 -3.80 -19.51
N THR A 285 -3.79 -3.53 -20.49
CA THR A 285 -3.39 -3.08 -21.84
C THR A 285 -3.30 -1.57 -21.96
N ASP A 286 -3.86 -0.82 -21.01
CA ASP A 286 -3.79 0.63 -21.02
C ASP A 286 -2.46 1.10 -20.40
N PRO A 287 -1.57 1.75 -21.17
CA PRO A 287 -0.29 2.20 -20.66
C PRO A 287 -0.43 3.39 -19.69
N ASP A 288 -1.60 4.02 -19.58
CA ASP A 288 -1.86 5.08 -18.60
C ASP A 288 -2.19 4.48 -17.23
N PRO A 289 -1.39 4.72 -16.18
CA PRO A 289 -1.74 4.34 -14.81
C PRO A 289 -3.05 5.00 -14.31
N GLY A 290 -3.48 6.09 -14.94
CA GLY A 290 -4.78 6.75 -14.71
C GLY A 290 -5.99 6.02 -15.32
N SER A 291 -5.77 4.90 -16.01
CA SER A 291 -6.83 4.06 -16.60
C SER A 291 -7.61 3.22 -15.59
N ILE A 292 -7.22 3.27 -14.31
CA ILE A 292 -7.93 2.62 -13.22
C ILE A 292 -9.33 3.20 -13.13
N MET A 293 -10.32 2.32 -13.18
CA MET A 293 -11.72 2.66 -13.09
C MET A 293 -12.24 2.34 -11.70
N PHE A 294 -13.05 3.23 -11.12
CA PHE A 294 -13.69 3.01 -9.83
C PHE A 294 -15.20 3.11 -9.98
N GLY A 295 -15.94 2.31 -9.22
CA GLY A 295 -17.38 2.36 -9.29
C GLY A 295 -18.07 1.32 -8.41
N LEU A 296 -19.24 0.89 -8.86
CA LEU A 296 -20.14 0.00 -8.13
C LEU A 296 -20.48 -1.24 -8.94
N TYR A 297 -20.53 -2.36 -8.23
CA TYR A 297 -21.03 -3.62 -8.75
C TYR A 297 -22.35 -3.99 -8.06
N SER A 298 -23.28 -4.53 -8.83
CA SER A 298 -24.48 -5.22 -8.35
C SER A 298 -24.62 -6.53 -9.11
N ARG A 299 -25.54 -7.41 -8.67
CA ARG A 299 -25.72 -8.73 -9.30
C ARG A 299 -25.92 -8.67 -10.83
N ASN A 300 -26.60 -7.63 -11.32
CA ASN A 300 -26.97 -7.49 -12.73
C ASN A 300 -26.44 -6.20 -13.38
N GLY A 301 -25.54 -5.47 -12.71
CA GLY A 301 -25.11 -4.17 -13.20
C GLY A 301 -23.70 -3.81 -12.71
N LEU A 302 -22.99 -3.07 -13.54
CA LEU A 302 -21.69 -2.52 -13.26
C LEU A 302 -21.67 -1.07 -13.74
N ALA A 303 -21.28 -0.14 -12.88
CA ALA A 303 -21.05 1.24 -13.27
C ALA A 303 -19.66 1.67 -12.82
N VAL A 304 -18.86 2.24 -13.71
CA VAL A 304 -17.49 2.68 -13.40
C VAL A 304 -17.16 4.01 -14.04
N VAL A 305 -16.34 4.81 -13.38
CA VAL A 305 -15.82 6.07 -13.93
C VAL A 305 -14.45 5.81 -14.55
N ARG A 306 -14.25 6.32 -15.78
CA ARG A 306 -12.96 6.36 -16.48
C ARG A 306 -12.72 7.77 -17.01
N GLY A 307 -11.78 8.49 -16.41
CA GLY A 307 -11.60 9.92 -16.67
C GLY A 307 -12.89 10.69 -16.40
N GLU A 308 -13.41 11.40 -17.41
CA GLU A 308 -14.65 12.19 -17.31
C GLU A 308 -15.91 11.41 -17.75
N ARG A 309 -15.80 10.09 -17.95
CA ARG A 309 -16.90 9.25 -18.45
C ARG A 309 -17.40 8.31 -17.37
N LEU A 310 -18.71 8.15 -17.30
CA LEU A 310 -19.40 7.10 -16.57
C LEU A 310 -19.81 6.00 -17.55
N LEU A 311 -19.28 4.80 -17.36
CA LEU A 311 -19.54 3.61 -18.16
C LEU A 311 -20.48 2.69 -17.39
N GLY A 312 -21.58 2.30 -18.02
CA GLY A 312 -22.58 1.41 -17.44
C GLY A 312 -22.76 0.13 -18.24
N TYR A 313 -22.77 -1.01 -17.56
CA TYR A 313 -23.00 -2.33 -18.14
C TYR A 313 -24.18 -2.98 -17.41
N GLY A 314 -25.07 -3.63 -18.16
CA GLY A 314 -26.26 -4.27 -17.60
C GLY A 314 -27.33 -3.28 -17.12
N GLU A 315 -27.89 -3.51 -15.94
CA GLU A 315 -29.02 -2.73 -15.41
C GLU A 315 -28.67 -1.26 -15.10
N ARG A 316 -29.53 -0.36 -15.56
CA ARG A 316 -29.36 1.10 -15.41
C ARG A 316 -29.38 1.57 -13.95
N ASP A 317 -29.99 0.83 -13.02
CA ASP A 317 -30.05 1.21 -11.60
C ASP A 317 -28.66 1.40 -10.97
N THR A 318 -27.68 0.56 -11.33
CA THR A 318 -26.30 0.68 -10.82
C THR A 318 -25.64 1.97 -11.32
N VAL A 319 -25.93 2.36 -12.57
CA VAL A 319 -25.44 3.60 -13.18
C VAL A 319 -26.07 4.82 -12.52
N ASP A 320 -27.39 4.79 -12.34
CA ASP A 320 -28.13 5.88 -11.70
C ASP A 320 -27.72 6.07 -10.23
N ARG A 321 -27.43 4.98 -9.51
CA ARG A 321 -26.87 5.02 -8.15
C ARG A 321 -25.50 5.67 -8.12
N LEU A 322 -24.56 5.23 -8.97
CA LEU A 322 -23.21 5.82 -9.01
C LEU A 322 -23.28 7.30 -9.42
N ALA A 323 -24.05 7.65 -10.45
CA ALA A 323 -24.23 9.04 -10.87
C ALA A 323 -24.83 9.92 -9.76
N ARG A 324 -25.80 9.39 -9.00
CA ARG A 324 -26.38 10.09 -7.84
C ARG A 324 -25.34 10.27 -6.75
N TYR A 325 -24.58 9.22 -6.42
CA TYR A 325 -23.53 9.27 -5.41
C TYR A 325 -22.50 10.36 -5.75
N LEU A 326 -21.93 10.32 -6.96
CA LEU A 326 -20.91 11.28 -7.42
C LEU A 326 -21.40 12.73 -7.34
N ARG A 327 -22.68 13.00 -7.61
CA ARG A 327 -23.26 14.35 -7.55
C ARG A 327 -23.35 14.93 -6.14
N TYR A 328 -23.47 14.08 -5.13
CA TYR A 328 -23.72 14.49 -3.75
C TYR A 328 -22.61 14.10 -2.78
N ALA A 329 -21.58 13.38 -3.24
CA ALA A 329 -20.42 13.02 -2.44
C ALA A 329 -19.70 14.28 -1.94
N SER A 330 -19.37 14.30 -0.65
CA SER A 330 -18.47 15.30 -0.09
C SER A 330 -17.02 14.94 -0.37
N PRO A 331 -16.12 15.94 -0.53
CA PRO A 331 -14.70 15.67 -0.67
C PRO A 331 -14.15 14.86 0.51
N LEU A 332 -13.16 14.01 0.25
CA LEU A 332 -12.44 13.28 1.29
C LEU A 332 -10.94 13.44 1.08
N ARG A 333 -10.24 14.08 2.02
CA ARG A 333 -8.78 14.13 2.01
C ARG A 333 -8.24 13.01 2.86
N VAL A 334 -7.52 12.06 2.25
CA VAL A 334 -7.03 10.87 2.97
C VAL A 334 -6.09 11.23 4.12
N GLY A 335 -5.34 12.34 4.03
CA GLY A 335 -4.48 12.83 5.12
C GLY A 335 -5.23 13.34 6.35
N ASP A 336 -6.53 13.65 6.20
CA ASP A 336 -7.41 14.03 7.29
C ASP A 336 -8.04 12.80 7.99
N LEU A 337 -7.85 11.59 7.44
CA LEU A 337 -8.32 10.36 8.07
C LEU A 337 -7.53 10.07 9.34
N ARG A 338 -8.22 9.49 10.32
CA ARG A 338 -7.60 8.90 11.51
C ARG A 338 -8.06 7.46 11.63
N ILE A 339 -7.12 6.56 11.89
CA ILE A 339 -7.36 5.13 11.96
C ILE A 339 -6.96 4.65 13.35
N VAL A 340 -7.88 3.97 14.03
CA VAL A 340 -7.62 3.27 15.28
C VAL A 340 -7.76 1.79 15.02
N ALA A 341 -6.69 1.03 15.23
CA ALA A 341 -6.71 -0.42 15.15
C ALA A 341 -6.69 -1.03 16.55
N ARG A 342 -7.70 -1.84 16.85
CA ARG A 342 -7.86 -2.54 18.12
C ARG A 342 -7.68 -4.03 17.88
N ARG A 343 -6.78 -4.67 18.62
CA ARG A 343 -6.56 -6.12 18.49
C ARG A 343 -7.83 -6.89 18.85
N THR A 344 -8.13 -7.93 18.08
CA THR A 344 -9.18 -8.88 18.43
C THR A 344 -8.56 -9.89 19.40
N THR A 345 -8.71 -9.68 20.72
CA THR A 345 -8.40 -10.74 21.70
C THR A 345 -9.58 -11.71 21.73
N ASN A 346 -9.31 -13.02 21.80
CA ASN A 346 -10.33 -14.08 21.83
C ASN A 346 -11.20 -14.02 23.10
N VAL A 347 -12.04 -13.00 23.25
CA VAL A 347 -13.11 -12.85 24.23
C VAL A 347 -14.10 -11.86 23.60
N GLU A 348 -15.23 -12.35 23.09
CA GLU A 348 -16.39 -11.58 22.59
C GLU A 348 -16.07 -10.11 22.20
N GLY A 349 -15.40 -9.94 21.05
CA GLY A 349 -14.72 -8.68 20.70
C GLY A 349 -15.59 -7.59 20.05
N PRO A 350 -15.04 -6.38 19.88
CA PRO A 350 -15.69 -5.14 19.39
C PRO A 350 -16.34 -5.19 17.99
N ALA A 351 -16.30 -6.34 17.31
CA ALA A 351 -16.97 -6.60 16.04
C ALA A 351 -18.50 -6.63 16.14
N SER A 352 -19.07 -6.78 17.35
CA SER A 352 -20.52 -6.71 17.59
C SER A 352 -21.07 -5.28 17.72
N ALA A 353 -20.19 -4.29 17.91
CA ALA A 353 -20.58 -2.89 17.99
C ALA A 353 -20.72 -2.31 16.57
N GLY A 354 -21.78 -1.53 16.34
CA GLY A 354 -21.99 -0.78 15.09
C GLY A 354 -20.86 0.20 14.78
N PRO A 355 -20.79 0.74 13.55
CA PRO A 355 -19.74 1.68 13.15
C PRO A 355 -19.69 2.90 14.08
N PRO A 356 -18.54 3.59 14.18
CA PRO A 356 -18.45 4.82 14.95
C PRO A 356 -19.44 5.88 14.40
N GLU A 357 -19.90 6.79 15.25
CA GLU A 357 -20.87 7.84 14.89
C GLU A 357 -20.41 8.72 13.71
N ARG A 358 -19.08 8.83 13.52
CA ARG A 358 -18.45 9.56 12.41
C ARG A 358 -17.31 8.74 11.80
N GLY A 359 -17.66 7.72 11.03
CA GLY A 359 -16.67 6.95 10.31
C GLY A 359 -17.12 5.56 9.88
N TRP A 360 -16.13 4.74 9.55
CA TRP A 360 -16.31 3.38 9.03
C TRP A 360 -15.63 2.40 9.97
N ARG A 361 -16.20 1.19 10.07
CA ARG A 361 -15.61 0.09 10.83
C ARG A 361 -15.34 -1.09 9.90
N LEU A 362 -14.10 -1.58 9.93
CA LEU A 362 -13.67 -2.74 9.16
C LEU A 362 -13.20 -3.81 10.15
N ALA A 363 -13.91 -4.93 10.18
CA ALA A 363 -13.52 -6.09 10.99
C ALA A 363 -12.58 -6.98 10.19
N ARG A 364 -11.44 -7.34 10.80
CA ARG A 364 -10.45 -8.28 10.29
C ARG A 364 -10.21 -9.38 11.35
N PRO A 365 -9.59 -10.51 10.98
CA PRO A 365 -9.29 -11.60 11.91
C PRO A 365 -8.46 -11.13 13.11
N SER A 366 -7.43 -10.31 12.88
CA SER A 366 -6.48 -9.92 13.93
C SER A 366 -6.84 -8.58 14.59
N CYS A 367 -7.64 -7.74 13.93
CA CYS A 367 -8.00 -6.43 14.46
C CYS A 367 -9.36 -5.90 13.96
N VAL A 368 -9.88 -4.90 14.66
CA VAL A 368 -10.95 -4.02 14.18
C VAL A 368 -10.36 -2.66 13.89
N LEU A 369 -10.57 -2.16 12.67
CA LEU A 369 -10.14 -0.84 12.22
C LEU A 369 -11.34 0.11 12.29
N ASP A 370 -11.24 1.17 13.09
CA ASP A 370 -12.14 2.32 13.02
C ASP A 370 -11.46 3.43 12.24
N VAL A 371 -12.08 3.85 11.15
CA VAL A 371 -11.61 4.92 10.26
C VAL A 371 -12.51 6.13 10.47
N PHE A 372 -11.94 7.26 10.88
CA PHE A 372 -12.65 8.50 11.16
C PHE A 372 -12.30 9.56 10.12
N GLU A 373 -13.30 10.32 9.70
CA GLU A 373 -13.11 11.54 8.94
C GLU A 373 -12.91 12.72 9.92
N GLY A 374 -11.68 13.22 10.02
CA GLY A 374 -11.33 14.32 10.94
C GLY A 374 -10.77 13.85 12.29
N PRO A 375 -10.79 14.71 13.33
CA PRO A 375 -10.16 14.40 14.62
C PRO A 375 -10.85 13.22 15.30
N LEU A 376 -10.07 12.45 16.07
CA LEU A 376 -10.62 11.39 16.90
C LEU A 376 -11.62 11.97 17.92
N PRO A 377 -12.72 11.25 18.21
CA PRO A 377 -13.64 11.65 19.27
C PRO A 377 -12.90 11.73 20.61
N SER A 378 -13.30 12.71 21.43
CA SER A 378 -12.70 13.04 22.73
C SER A 378 -12.87 11.97 23.79
#